data_AF-A0A7W1T7Z4-F1
#
_entry.id   AF-A0A7W1T7Z4-F1
#
_cell.length_a   1.000
_cell.length_b   1.000
_cell.length_c   1.000
_cell.angle_alpha   90.00
_cell.angle_beta   90.00
_cell.angle_gamma   90.00
#
_symmetry.space_group_name_H-M   'P 1'
#
loop_
_entity.id
_entity.type
_entity.pdbx_description
1 polymer ?
#
loop_
_entity_poly.entity_id
_entity_poly.type
_entity_poly.pdbx_seq_one_letter_code
_entity_poly.pdbx_strand_id
1 'polypeptide(L)' 'MAKAQVGDIIEFKDGLTGVVEKINENSVIVDLTLMENFKNLAIEEKTVVNHKKYKIIHSISDEK' A
#
# COMPACT_ATOMS: atom_id res chain seq x y z
N MET A 1 -8.97 5.45 13.69
CA MET A 1 -8.38 5.40 12.34
C MET A 1 -8.54 3.97 11.85
N ALA A 2 -9.16 3.76 10.71
CA ALA A 2 -9.23 2.44 10.10
C ALA A 2 -7.80 2.00 9.72
N LYS A 3 -7.41 0.78 10.10
CA LYS A 3 -6.13 0.19 9.69
C LYS A 3 -6.37 -0.56 8.40
N ALA A 4 -5.49 -0.37 7.42
CA ALA A 4 -5.51 -1.17 6.20
C ALA A 4 -5.34 -2.66 6.54
N GLN A 5 -5.98 -3.50 5.74
CA GLN A 5 -5.90 -4.96 5.78
C GLN A 5 -4.96 -5.47 4.69
N VAL A 6 -4.50 -6.71 4.82
CA VAL A 6 -3.73 -7.37 3.75
C VAL A 6 -4.64 -7.50 2.53
N GLY A 7 -4.17 -7.02 1.38
CA GLY A 7 -4.94 -6.94 0.14
C GLY A 7 -5.54 -5.56 -0.15
N ASP A 8 -5.61 -4.65 0.83
CA ASP A 8 -6.10 -3.28 0.60
C ASP A 8 -5.14 -2.50 -0.30
N ILE A 9 -5.70 -1.60 -1.12
CA ILE A 9 -4.90 -0.64 -1.90
C ILE A 9 -4.86 0.68 -1.13
N ILE A 10 -3.64 1.13 -0.86
CA ILE A 10 -3.40 2.40 -0.17
C ILE A 10 -2.65 3.36 -1.09
N GLU A 11 -2.98 4.64 -0.94
CA GLU A 11 -2.25 5.76 -1.54
C GLU A 11 -1.37 6.43 -0.48
N PHE A 12 -0.12 6.71 -0.82
CA PHE A 12 0.88 7.33 0.03
C PHE A 12 1.82 8.22 -0.79
N LYS A 13 2.59 9.08 -0.12
CA LYS A 13 3.51 10.05 -0.78
C LYS A 13 2.82 10.84 -1.91
N ASP A 14 1.58 11.30 -1.68
CA ASP A 14 0.83 12.17 -2.59
C ASP A 14 0.66 11.62 -4.02
N GLY A 15 0.34 10.31 -4.14
CA GLY A 15 -0.08 9.71 -5.41
C GLY A 15 0.56 8.36 -5.76
N LEU A 16 1.45 7.83 -4.91
CA LEU A 16 1.91 6.45 -5.06
C LEU A 16 0.87 5.50 -4.48
N THR A 17 0.47 4.52 -5.25
CA THR A 17 -0.46 3.47 -4.81
C THR A 17 0.25 2.14 -4.67
N GLY A 18 -0.25 1.28 -3.80
CA GLY A 18 0.22 -0.09 -3.76
C GLY A 18 -0.64 -0.97 -2.88
N VAL A 19 -0.43 -2.27 -2.99
CA VAL A 19 -1.20 -3.26 -2.23
C VAL A 19 -0.50 -3.59 -0.93
N VAL A 20 -1.24 -3.59 0.17
CA VAL A 20 -0.75 -4.01 1.47
C VAL A 20 -0.49 -5.51 1.46
N GLU A 21 0.77 -5.89 1.53
CA GLU A 21 1.18 -7.29 1.64
C GLU A 21 1.26 -7.73 3.11
N LYS A 22 1.71 -6.83 3.99
CA LYS A 22 1.92 -7.14 5.41
C LYS A 22 1.63 -5.94 6.30
N ILE A 23 1.14 -6.22 7.51
CA ILE A 23 0.85 -5.21 8.53
C ILE A 23 1.77 -5.45 9.72
N ASN A 24 2.38 -4.39 10.21
CA ASN A 24 3.12 -4.34 11.46
C ASN A 24 2.39 -3.42 12.44
N GLU A 25 2.91 -3.27 13.65
CA GLU A 25 2.27 -2.45 14.69
C GLU A 25 2.17 -0.96 14.32
N ASN A 26 3.23 -0.42 13.70
CA ASN A 26 3.38 1.00 13.39
C ASN A 26 3.44 1.31 11.89
N SER A 27 3.45 0.28 11.04
CA SER A 27 3.63 0.41 9.60
C SER A 27 2.99 -0.73 8.83
N VAL A 28 2.84 -0.54 7.53
CA VAL A 28 2.45 -1.57 6.57
C VAL A 28 3.55 -1.71 5.53
N ILE A 29 3.75 -2.93 5.04
CA ILE A 29 4.57 -3.21 3.88
C ILE A 29 3.65 -3.24 2.67
N VAL A 30 4.02 -2.44 1.68
CA VAL A 30 3.25 -2.24 0.46
C VAL A 30 4.06 -2.73 -0.72
N ASP A 31 3.42 -3.50 -1.57
CA ASP A 31 3.97 -3.97 -2.83
C ASP A 31 3.62 -2.98 -3.96
N LEU A 32 4.65 -2.56 -4.70
CA LEU A 32 4.57 -1.58 -5.79
C LEU A 32 4.60 -2.24 -7.17
N THR A 33 4.77 -3.57 -7.25
CA THR A 33 4.90 -4.30 -8.52
C THR A 33 3.62 -4.29 -9.37
N LEU A 34 2.49 -3.89 -8.77
CA LEU A 34 1.24 -3.61 -9.47
C LEU A 34 1.33 -2.41 -10.42
N MET A 35 2.30 -1.52 -10.26
CA MET A 35 2.48 -0.42 -11.20
C MET A 35 3.12 -0.92 -12.50
N GLU A 36 2.48 -0.71 -13.65
CA GLU A 36 3.00 -1.11 -14.97
C GLU A 36 4.41 -0.52 -15.27
N ASN A 37 4.70 0.65 -14.70
CA ASN A 37 5.98 1.35 -14.83
C ASN A 37 7.04 0.94 -13.79
N PHE A 38 6.71 0.04 -12.86
CA PHE A 38 7.63 -0.40 -11.80
C PHE A 38 8.93 -1.00 -12.34
N LYS A 39 8.83 -1.88 -13.35
CA LYS A 39 9.99 -2.56 -13.97
C LYS A 39 11.02 -1.60 -14.56
N ASN A 40 10.61 -0.38 -14.90
CA ASN A 40 11.46 0.61 -15.58
C ASN A 40 12.06 1.64 -14.61
N LEU A 41 11.60 1.67 -13.35
CA LEU A 41 11.96 2.71 -12.38
C LEU A 41 13.12 2.32 -11.44
N ALA A 42 13.63 1.08 -11.51
CA ALA A 42 14.70 0.56 -10.65
C ALA A 42 14.48 0.81 -9.13
N ILE A 43 13.21 0.89 -8.73
CA ILE A 43 12.76 1.06 -7.36
C ILE A 43 12.62 -0.31 -6.68
N GLU A 44 12.72 -0.34 -5.36
CA GLU A 44 12.47 -1.57 -4.60
C GLU A 44 11.00 -2.00 -4.72
N GLU A 45 10.78 -3.31 -4.90
CA GLU A 45 9.45 -3.93 -5.08
C GLU A 45 8.50 -3.64 -3.93
N LYS A 46 9.07 -3.38 -2.75
CA LYS A 46 8.34 -3.22 -1.51
C LYS A 46 8.80 -1.99 -0.77
N THR A 47 7.86 -1.32 -0.11
CA THR A 47 8.16 -0.17 0.72
C THR A 47 7.39 -0.19 2.03
N VAL A 48 7.99 0.41 3.06
CA VAL A 48 7.39 0.48 4.40
C VAL A 48 6.72 1.82 4.58
N VAL A 49 5.42 1.82 4.84
CA VAL A 49 4.61 3.03 4.99
C VAL A 49 4.02 3.09 6.40
N ASN A 50 4.11 4.25 7.03
CA ASN A 50 3.54 4.45 8.36
C ASN A 50 2.01 4.54 8.30
N HIS A 51 1.29 4.01 9.29
CA HIS A 51 -0.17 4.11 9.40
C HIS A 51 -0.72 5.55 9.35
N LYS A 52 0.11 6.55 9.69
CA LYS A 52 -0.25 7.97 9.62
C LYS A 52 0.02 8.63 8.27
N LYS A 53 0.65 7.93 7.32
CA LYS A 53 1.15 8.48 6.04
C LYS A 53 0.55 7.82 4.80
N TYR A 54 -0.62 7.21 4.93
CA TYR A 54 -1.37 6.68 3.79
C TYR A 54 -2.86 6.93 3.94
N LYS A 55 -3.57 6.79 2.82
CA LYS A 55 -5.02 6.74 2.74
C LYS A 55 -5.43 5.43 2.08
N ILE A 56 -6.42 4.75 2.65
CA ILE A 56 -6.99 3.56 2.01
C ILE A 56 -7.91 4.05 0.90
N ILE A 57 -7.65 3.63 -0.34
CA ILE A 57 -8.42 4.01 -1.52
C ILE A 57 -9.29 2.87 -2.04
N HIS A 58 -8.94 1.62 -1.72
CA HIS A 58 -9.74 0.45 -1.99
C HIS A 58 -9.59 -0.54 -0.83
N SER A 59 -10.72 -0.88 -0.21
CA SER A 59 -10.79 -1.87 0.86
C SER A 59 -11.50 -3.11 0.34
N ILE A 60 -10.85 -4.27 0.49
CA ILE A 60 -11.42 -5.59 0.12
C ILE A 60 -12.63 -5.92 1.00
N SER A 61 -12.75 -5.29 2.17
CA SER A 61 -13.84 -5.50 3.12
C SER A 61 -15.22 -5.04 2.60
N ASP A 62 -15.26 -4.11 1.64
CA ASP A 62 -16.49 -3.49 1.12
C ASP A 62 -17.15 -4.29 0.00
N GLU A 63 -16.52 -5.34 -0.53
CA GLU A 63 -17.08 -6.21 -1.58
C GLU A 63 -17.89 -7.41 -1.03
N LYS A 64 -18.39 -7.32 0.21
CA LYS A 64 -19.21 -8.39 0.83
C LYS A 64 -20.71 -8.11 0.86
#